data_AF-A0ABD0XLY5-F1
#
_entry.id   AF-A0ABD0XLY5-F1
#
_cell.length_a   1.000
_cell.length_b   1.000
_cell.length_c   1.000
_cell.angle_alpha   90.00
_cell.angle_beta   90.00
_cell.angle_gamma   90.00
#
_symmetry.space_group_name_H-M   'P 1'
#
loop_
_entity.id
_entity.type
_entity.pdbx_description
1 polymer ?
#
loop_
_entity_poly.entity_id
_entity_poly.type
_entity_poly.pdbx_seq_one_letter_code
_entity_poly.pdbx_strand_id
1 'polypeptide(L)'
;MALLKAWTSKSVLNRCLQEVVAPRSFLPTSTLHTTSTHHNSNKTSIARCSRQKYERLYPVLLVQPDGSTINIRYREPKRILMMPVDITTLSEKERKIRIRKRDPKKGTSTKTVEFEDNFKEDDYSKFWKK
;
A
#
# COMPACT_ATOMS: atom_id res chain seq x y z
N MET A 1 58.78 0.04 33.88
CA MET A 1 57.88 -1.05 34.32
C MET A 1 56.48 -0.47 34.52
N ALA A 2 55.68 -0.41 33.46
CA ALA A 2 54.34 0.16 33.48
C ALA A 2 53.32 -0.94 33.76
N LEU A 3 52.67 -0.90 34.92
CA LEU A 3 51.58 -1.81 35.28
C LEU A 3 50.25 -1.19 34.87
N LEU A 4 49.65 -1.74 33.82
CA LEU A 4 48.32 -1.40 33.32
C LEU A 4 47.26 -1.85 34.33
N LYS A 5 46.45 -0.90 34.80
CA LYS A 5 45.26 -1.14 35.62
C LYS A 5 44.13 -1.66 34.73
N ALA A 6 43.74 -2.92 34.92
CA ALA A 6 42.53 -3.47 34.34
C ALA A 6 41.33 -3.10 35.22
N TRP A 7 40.36 -2.38 34.64
CA TRP A 7 39.05 -2.12 35.25
C TRP A 7 38.16 -3.35 35.05
N THR A 8 37.83 -4.04 36.14
CA THR A 8 36.81 -5.09 36.15
C THR A 8 35.47 -4.44 36.52
N SER A 9 34.58 -4.30 35.55
CA SER A 9 33.20 -3.84 35.78
C SER A 9 32.43 -4.94 36.48
N LYS A 10 31.88 -4.62 37.66
CA LYS A 10 31.10 -5.51 38.51
C LYS A 10 29.73 -5.77 37.86
N SER A 11 29.47 -7.02 37.50
CA SER A 11 28.15 -7.49 37.10
C SER A 11 27.20 -7.41 38.30
N VAL A 12 26.15 -6.61 38.17
CA VAL A 12 25.07 -6.52 39.16
C VAL A 12 24.13 -7.69 38.93
N LEU A 13 24.25 -8.72 39.77
CA LEU A 13 23.27 -9.78 39.91
C LEU A 13 22.06 -9.26 40.68
N ASN A 14 20.99 -8.89 39.98
CA ASN A 14 19.68 -8.74 40.60
C ASN A 14 18.91 -10.06 40.50
N ARG A 15 18.82 -10.77 41.63
CA ARG A 15 17.82 -11.83 41.89
C ARG A 15 16.66 -11.21 42.69
N CYS A 16 15.45 -11.27 42.15
CA CYS A 16 14.14 -11.18 42.82
C CYS A 16 13.08 -11.08 41.71
N LEU A 17 11.96 -11.78 41.64
CA LEU A 17 11.30 -12.78 42.46
C LEU A 17 10.47 -13.66 41.51
N GLN A 18 10.15 -14.84 41.99
CA GLN A 18 9.48 -15.93 41.31
C GLN A 18 7.99 -15.62 41.11
N GLU A 19 7.54 -15.53 39.86
CA GLU A 19 6.12 -15.72 39.51
C GLU A 19 5.97 -16.98 38.65
N VAL A 20 5.07 -17.85 39.10
CA VAL A 20 4.82 -19.20 38.61
C VAL A 20 4.23 -19.15 37.21
N VAL A 21 5.03 -19.46 36.19
CA VAL A 21 4.52 -19.92 34.89
C VAL A 21 5.36 -21.12 34.48
N ALA A 22 4.68 -22.26 34.32
CA ALA A 22 5.27 -23.57 34.04
C ALA A 22 6.40 -23.52 32.98
N PRO A 23 7.54 -24.19 33.19
CA PRO A 23 8.55 -24.29 32.16
C PRO A 23 8.03 -25.26 31.10
N ARG A 24 7.63 -24.74 29.94
CA ARG A 24 7.70 -25.56 28.73
C ARG A 24 9.18 -25.78 28.47
N SER A 25 9.69 -26.95 28.89
CA SER A 25 11.04 -27.40 28.60
C SER A 25 11.19 -27.57 27.09
N PHE A 26 11.64 -26.52 26.40
CA PHE A 26 12.22 -26.68 25.07
C PHE A 26 13.64 -27.19 25.26
N LEU A 27 13.91 -28.41 24.80
CA LEU A 27 15.27 -28.95 24.76
C LEU A 27 16.16 -28.00 23.93
N PRO A 28 17.44 -27.78 24.32
CA PRO A 28 18.36 -26.99 23.52
C PRO A 28 18.71 -27.81 22.27
N THR A 29 18.05 -27.49 21.15
CA THR A 29 18.45 -28.01 19.84
C THR A 29 19.81 -27.42 19.47
N SER A 30 20.79 -28.31 19.26
CA SER A 30 22.11 -28.12 18.66
C SER A 30 22.28 -26.79 17.88
N THR A 31 23.15 -25.91 18.38
CA THR A 31 23.45 -24.60 17.79
C THR A 31 24.73 -24.64 16.95
N LEU A 32 24.77 -25.43 15.87
CA LEU A 32 25.83 -25.28 14.85
C LEU A 32 25.24 -25.51 13.45
N HIS A 33 24.43 -24.55 12.99
CA HIS A 33 24.09 -24.44 11.58
C HIS A 33 24.63 -23.10 11.06
N THR A 34 25.83 -23.12 10.45
CA THR A 34 26.41 -21.98 9.73
C THR A 34 25.70 -21.84 8.38
N THR A 35 24.45 -21.40 8.39
CA THR A 35 23.77 -21.01 7.15
C THR A 35 24.25 -19.62 6.75
N SER A 36 24.70 -19.47 5.51
CA SER A 36 24.86 -18.16 4.87
C SER A 36 23.64 -17.30 5.15
N THR A 37 23.83 -16.14 5.80
CA THR A 37 22.74 -15.22 6.09
C THR A 37 22.36 -14.50 4.80
N HIS A 38 21.37 -15.02 4.08
CA HIS A 38 20.84 -14.35 2.90
C HIS A 38 20.02 -13.13 3.30
N HIS A 39 20.36 -11.99 2.72
CA HIS A 39 19.62 -10.73 2.87
C HIS A 39 18.42 -10.75 1.91
N ASN A 40 17.38 -11.48 2.29
CA ASN A 40 16.11 -11.50 1.58
C ASN A 40 15.00 -10.82 2.41
N SER A 41 13.89 -10.51 1.76
CA SER A 41 12.72 -9.88 2.40
C SER A 41 12.06 -10.79 3.45
N ASN A 42 12.28 -12.11 3.39
CA ASN A 42 11.70 -13.08 4.32
C ASN A 42 12.42 -13.14 5.67
N LYS A 43 13.63 -12.59 5.78
CA LYS A 43 14.46 -12.64 7.00
C LYS A 43 13.72 -12.13 8.23
N THR A 44 12.86 -11.12 8.08
CA THR A 44 12.11 -10.49 9.18
C THR A 44 10.60 -10.44 8.93
N SER A 45 10.08 -11.21 7.97
CA SER A 45 8.65 -11.17 7.62
C SER A 45 7.75 -11.81 8.69
N ILE A 46 8.26 -12.79 9.44
CA ILE A 46 7.55 -13.47 10.53
C ILE A 46 7.88 -12.76 11.86
N ALA A 47 6.95 -11.92 12.33
CA ALA A 47 7.10 -11.18 13.58
C ALA A 47 5.83 -11.17 14.44
N ARG A 48 5.96 -10.83 15.73
CA ARG A 48 4.84 -10.63 16.67
C ARG A 48 4.94 -9.27 17.36
N CYS A 49 3.82 -8.78 17.90
CA CYS A 49 3.81 -7.59 18.74
C CYS A 49 4.65 -7.86 20.01
N SER A 50 5.62 -6.99 20.30
CA SER A 50 6.51 -7.10 21.46
C SER A 50 5.88 -6.62 22.76
N ARG A 51 4.78 -5.85 22.69
CA ARG A 51 4.06 -5.32 23.84
C ARG A 51 3.40 -6.45 24.65
N GLN A 52 3.40 -6.33 25.97
CA GLN A 52 2.76 -7.30 26.87
C GLN A 52 1.23 -7.32 26.71
N LYS A 53 0.61 -6.13 26.65
CA LYS A 53 -0.82 -5.95 26.38
C LYS A 53 -1.01 -5.28 25.03
N TYR A 54 -1.74 -5.94 24.13
CA TYR A 54 -2.08 -5.41 22.81
C TYR A 54 -3.45 -5.89 22.37
N GLU A 55 -4.11 -5.09 21.55
CA GLU A 55 -5.39 -5.45 20.95
C GLU A 55 -5.19 -6.45 19.80
N ARG A 56 -6.23 -7.22 19.51
CA ARG A 56 -6.21 -8.14 18.36
C ARG A 56 -6.10 -7.32 17.07
N LEU A 57 -5.13 -7.69 16.24
CA LEU A 57 -4.96 -7.14 14.90
C LEU A 57 -5.14 -8.24 13.86
N TYR A 58 -5.70 -7.87 12.72
CA TYR A 58 -5.97 -8.75 11.60
C TYR A 58 -5.03 -8.45 10.43
N PRO A 59 -4.57 -9.47 9.69
CA PRO A 59 -3.79 -9.26 8.47
C PRO A 59 -4.70 -8.67 7.38
N VAL A 60 -4.28 -7.57 6.78
CA VAL A 60 -5.02 -6.83 5.76
C VAL A 60 -4.08 -6.48 4.61
N LEU A 61 -4.60 -6.58 3.37
CA LEU A 61 -3.89 -6.18 2.17
C LEU A 61 -4.06 -4.67 1.95
N LEU A 62 -2.98 -3.89 2.13
CA LEU A 62 -2.96 -2.47 1.80
C LEU A 62 -2.55 -2.29 0.33
N VAL A 63 -3.43 -1.70 -0.46
CA VAL A 63 -3.20 -1.33 -1.87
C VAL A 63 -2.80 0.14 -1.92
N GLN A 64 -1.61 0.41 -2.43
CA GLN A 64 -1.10 1.76 -2.65
C GLN A 64 -1.71 2.39 -3.90
N PRO A 65 -1.64 3.73 -4.08
CA PRO A 65 -2.11 4.39 -5.29
C PRO A 65 -1.46 3.86 -6.59
N ASP A 66 -0.22 3.36 -6.48
CA ASP A 66 0.53 2.76 -7.60
C ASP A 66 0.08 1.32 -7.92
N GLY A 67 -0.86 0.77 -7.15
CA GLY A 67 -1.35 -0.61 -7.25
C GLY A 67 -0.49 -1.65 -6.55
N SER A 68 0.67 -1.26 -6.01
CA SER A 68 1.51 -2.16 -5.21
C SER A 68 0.81 -2.55 -3.90
N THR A 69 1.10 -3.75 -3.39
CA THR A 69 0.39 -4.33 -2.24
C THR A 69 1.32 -4.69 -1.10
N ILE A 70 0.92 -4.38 0.13
CA ILE A 70 1.67 -4.73 1.34
C ILE A 70 0.73 -5.35 2.37
N ASN A 71 1.17 -6.41 3.03
CA ASN A 71 0.44 -7.03 4.13
C ASN A 71 0.72 -6.29 5.44
N ILE A 72 -0.31 -5.68 6.03
CA ILE A 72 -0.22 -4.96 7.30
C ILE A 72 -1.16 -5.58 8.34
N ARG A 73 -0.95 -5.26 9.62
CA ARG A 73 -1.86 -5.64 10.71
C ARG A 73 -2.76 -4.46 11.08
N TYR A 74 -4.07 -4.63 11.00
CA TYR A 74 -5.07 -3.58 11.22
C TYR A 74 -6.06 -3.95 12.33
N ARG A 75 -6.74 -2.95 12.91
CA ARG A 75 -7.66 -3.15 14.04
C ARG A 75 -8.93 -3.89 13.63
N GLU A 76 -9.48 -3.54 12.48
CA GLU A 76 -10.69 -4.13 11.95
C GLU A 76 -10.36 -5.27 10.99
N PRO A 77 -11.17 -6.35 10.97
CA PRO A 77 -10.98 -7.48 10.06
C PRO A 77 -11.44 -7.14 8.64
N LYS A 78 -10.71 -6.25 7.96
CA LYS A 78 -10.92 -5.92 6.55
C LYS A 78 -10.04 -6.81 5.67
N ARG A 79 -10.52 -7.16 4.47
CA ARG A 79 -9.70 -7.93 3.52
C ARG A 79 -8.71 -7.04 2.77
N ILE A 80 -9.19 -5.89 2.30
CA ILE A 80 -8.44 -4.96 1.44
C ILE A 80 -8.66 -3.53 1.95
N LEU A 81 -7.59 -2.74 1.99
CA LEU A 81 -7.61 -1.30 2.22
C LEU A 81 -6.99 -0.61 1.01
N MET A 82 -7.72 0.30 0.37
CA MET A 82 -7.22 1.05 -0.78
C MET A 82 -6.80 2.45 -0.34
N MET A 83 -5.54 2.80 -0.60
CA MET A 83 -5.04 4.15 -0.39
C MET A 83 -5.54 5.07 -1.50
N PRO A 84 -6.16 6.20 -1.14
CA PRO A 84 -6.52 7.21 -2.14
C PRO A 84 -5.26 7.85 -2.70
N VAL A 85 -5.36 8.36 -3.93
CA VAL A 85 -4.30 9.18 -4.49
C VAL A 85 -4.41 10.58 -3.91
N ASP A 86 -3.30 11.11 -3.40
CA ASP A 86 -3.23 12.50 -2.94
C ASP A 86 -3.34 13.46 -4.13
N ILE A 87 -4.13 14.53 -3.98
CA ILE A 87 -4.37 15.53 -5.03
C ILE A 87 -3.27 16.60 -5.03
N THR A 88 -2.64 16.82 -3.87
CA THR A 88 -1.64 17.87 -3.68
C THR A 88 -0.29 17.53 -4.33
N THR A 89 0.02 16.24 -4.45
CA THR A 89 1.25 15.74 -5.04
C THR A 89 1.21 15.67 -6.57
N LEU A 90 0.02 15.73 -7.18
CA LEU A 90 -0.15 15.59 -8.63
C LEU A 90 0.26 16.86 -9.36
N SER A 91 0.74 16.68 -10.59
CA SER A 91 0.90 17.80 -11.52
C SER A 91 -0.46 18.45 -11.85
N GLU A 92 -0.46 19.76 -12.12
CA GLU A 92 -1.68 20.48 -12.48
C GLU A 92 -2.40 19.87 -13.69
N LYS A 93 -1.63 19.33 -14.64
CA LYS A 93 -2.15 18.68 -15.84
C LYS A 93 -2.94 17.42 -15.48
N GLU A 94 -2.35 16.53 -14.69
CA GLU A 94 -3.01 15.29 -14.22
C GLU A 94 -4.23 15.58 -13.36
N ARG A 95 -4.13 16.58 -12.48
CA ARG A 95 -5.24 17.05 -11.67
C ARG A 95 -6.41 17.50 -12.54
N LYS A 96 -6.16 18.34 -13.55
CA LYS A 96 -7.18 18.79 -14.52
C LYS A 96 -7.79 17.61 -15.29
N ILE A 97 -6.98 16.64 -15.72
CA ILE A 97 -7.47 15.42 -16.39
C ILE A 97 -8.40 14.62 -15.48
N ARG A 98 -8.07 14.45 -14.19
CA ARG A 98 -8.92 13.73 -13.23
C ARG A 98 -10.23 14.46 -12.95
N ILE A 99 -10.21 15.78 -12.80
CA ILE A 99 -11.43 16.59 -12.63
C ILE A 99 -12.33 16.41 -13.85
N ARG A 100 -11.78 16.52 -15.07
CA ARG A 100 -12.53 16.28 -16.32
C ARG A 100 -13.07 14.85 -16.46
N LYS A 101 -12.40 13.85 -15.88
CA LYS A 101 -12.89 12.46 -15.85
C LYS A 101 -13.98 12.25 -14.81
N ARG A 102 -13.93 12.97 -13.70
CA ARG A 102 -14.92 12.94 -12.63
C ARG A 102 -16.22 13.59 -13.08
N ASP A 103 -16.12 14.76 -13.72
CA ASP A 103 -17.27 15.46 -14.23
C ASP A 103 -17.85 14.66 -15.40
N PRO A 104 -19.16 14.36 -15.40
CA PRO A 104 -19.77 13.69 -16.54
C PRO A 104 -19.52 14.58 -17.74
N LYS A 105 -18.95 14.00 -18.81
CA LYS A 105 -18.97 14.68 -20.11
C LYS A 105 -20.45 15.00 -20.33
N LYS A 106 -20.82 16.28 -20.31
CA LYS A 106 -22.08 16.71 -20.90
C LYS A 106 -22.06 16.03 -22.24
N GLY A 107 -22.93 15.04 -22.42
CA GLY A 107 -23.05 14.38 -23.70
C GLY A 107 -23.07 15.52 -24.69
N THR A 108 -22.27 15.43 -25.75
CA THR A 108 -22.76 15.97 -26.99
C THR A 108 -24.09 15.26 -27.15
N SER A 109 -25.16 15.86 -26.58
CA SER A 109 -26.50 15.70 -27.11
C SER A 109 -26.20 15.75 -28.58
N THR A 110 -26.49 14.67 -29.28
CA THR A 110 -26.62 14.71 -30.71
C THR A 110 -27.54 15.91 -30.92
N LYS A 111 -26.94 17.09 -31.08
CA LYS A 111 -27.48 18.14 -31.89
C LYS A 111 -27.60 17.32 -33.14
N THR A 112 -28.81 16.80 -33.38
CA THR A 112 -29.30 16.58 -34.72
C THR A 112 -28.69 17.74 -35.47
N VAL A 113 -27.60 17.45 -36.17
CA VAL A 113 -27.00 18.44 -37.05
C VAL A 113 -28.12 18.53 -38.06
N GLU A 114 -29.06 19.44 -37.78
CA GLU A 114 -30.04 19.87 -38.74
C GLU A 114 -29.16 20.50 -39.80
N PHE A 115 -28.77 19.67 -40.75
CA PHE A 115 -28.21 20.13 -42.00
C PHE A 115 -29.34 20.95 -42.58
N GLU A 116 -29.22 22.28 -42.51
CA GLU A 116 -30.08 23.17 -43.27
C GLU A 116 -29.80 22.87 -44.74
N ASP A 117 -30.65 22.04 -45.33
CA ASP A 117 -30.56 21.68 -46.74
C ASP A 117 -30.91 22.92 -47.54
N ASN A 118 -29.89 23.62 -48.05
CA ASN A 118 -30.03 24.76 -48.95
C ASN A 118 -30.45 24.30 -50.36
N PHE A 119 -31.41 23.38 -50.43
CA PHE A 119 -31.94 22.86 -51.68
C PHE A 119 -32.68 23.98 -52.43
N LYS A 120 -32.20 24.29 -53.64
CA LYS A 120 -32.84 25.24 -54.57
C LYS A 120 -33.31 24.45 -55.80
N GLU A 121 -34.61 24.43 -56.03
CA GLU A 121 -35.23 23.71 -57.15
C GLU A 121 -34.75 24.24 -58.52
N ASP A 122 -34.48 25.55 -58.59
CA ASP A 122 -34.03 26.24 -59.80
C ASP A 122 -32.72 25.67 -60.38
N ASP A 123 -31.79 25.21 -59.52
CA ASP A 123 -30.50 24.66 -59.92
C ASP A 123 -30.61 23.33 -60.70
N TYR A 124 -31.75 22.66 -60.56
CA TYR A 124 -32.05 21.35 -61.15
C TYR A 124 -33.03 21.42 -62.32
N SER A 125 -33.59 22.60 -62.61
CA SER A 125 -34.50 22.83 -63.74
C SER A 125 -33.93 22.41 -65.09
N LYS A 126 -32.60 22.48 -65.23
CA LYS A 126 -31.82 22.05 -66.40
C LYS A 126 -31.94 20.56 -66.75
N PHE A 127 -32.42 19.73 -65.82
CA PHE A 127 -32.57 18.29 -66.02
C PHE A 127 -34.01 17.84 -66.30
N TRP A 128 -34.96 18.78 -66.36
CA TRP A 128 -36.38 18.45 -66.49
C TRP A 128 -36.83 18.10 -67.91
N LYS A 129 -36.02 18.45 -68.92
CA LYS A 129 -36.23 18.00 -70.29
C LYS A 129 -35.05 17.10 -70.67
N LYS A 130 -35.38 15.88 -71.10
CA LYS A 130 -34.42 14.87 -71.58
C LYS A 130 -33.95 15.17 -73.00
#